data_AF-A0A7L4R8H4-F1
#
_entry.id   AF-A0A7L4R8H4-F1
#
_cell.length_a   1.000
_cell.length_b   1.000
_cell.length_c   1.000
_cell.angle_alpha   90.00
_cell.angle_beta   90.00
_cell.angle_gamma   90.00
#
_symmetry.space_group_name_H-M   'P 1'
#
loop_
_entity.id
_entity.type
_entity.pdbx_description
1 polymer ?
#
loop_
_entity_poly.entity_id
_entity_poly.type
_entity_poly.pdbx_seq_one_letter_code
_entity_poly.pdbx_strand_id
1 'polypeptide(L)'
;MKSVKYSSAYEEKASRIELLIRFVWMIPVGFVSFFLSIIYIFAYMLQFLHILVLGKRHKVLHDWIFKYMAYYTKFNSYFVLLTDERTPIMPED
;
A
#
# COMPACT_ATOMS: atom_id res chain seq x y z
N MET A 1 17.79 3.02 4.74
CA MET A 1 18.11 2.13 5.88
C MET A 1 17.09 1.00 5.90
N LYS A 2 17.54 -0.25 6.12
CA LYS A 2 16.83 -1.41 6.70
C LYS A 2 15.46 -1.85 6.14
N SER A 3 15.19 -3.14 6.32
CA SER A 3 13.97 -3.84 5.91
C SER A 3 12.73 -3.32 6.60
N VAL A 4 11.60 -3.49 5.91
CA VAL A 4 10.27 -3.41 6.49
C VAL A 4 10.06 -4.71 7.29
N LYS A 5 10.11 -4.62 8.62
CA LYS A 5 9.61 -5.69 9.49
C LYS A 5 8.09 -5.54 9.55
N TYR A 6 7.37 -6.48 8.97
CA TYR A 6 5.92 -6.58 9.09
C TYR A 6 5.61 -7.54 10.24
N SER A 7 5.10 -7.00 11.35
CA SER A 7 4.68 -7.76 12.52
C SER A 7 3.18 -7.55 12.69
N SER A 8 2.41 -8.61 12.53
CA SER A 8 1.01 -8.66 12.91
C SER A 8 0.89 -9.70 14.02
N ALA A 9 0.43 -9.28 15.19
CA ALA A 9 0.03 -10.22 16.23
C ALA A 9 -1.37 -10.75 15.92
N TYR A 10 -1.67 -11.99 16.33
CA TYR A 10 -3.04 -12.46 16.34
C TYR A 10 -3.78 -11.74 17.46
N GLU A 11 -4.93 -11.14 17.13
CA GLU A 11 -5.84 -10.54 18.08
C GLU A 11 -7.17 -11.28 18.03
N GLU A 12 -7.61 -11.85 19.15
CA GLU A 12 -8.85 -12.64 19.22
C GLU A 12 -10.10 -11.77 19.08
N LYS A 13 -10.02 -10.51 19.49
CA LYS A 13 -11.15 -9.59 19.45
C LYS A 13 -11.23 -8.93 18.08
N ALA A 14 -12.29 -9.24 17.33
CA ALA A 14 -12.64 -8.55 16.09
C ALA A 14 -14.01 -7.88 16.23
N SER A 15 -14.13 -6.63 15.79
CA SER A 15 -15.40 -5.90 15.86
C SER A 15 -16.31 -6.24 14.68
N ARG A 16 -17.50 -6.79 14.97
CA ARG A 16 -18.52 -7.11 13.94
C ARG A 16 -19.02 -5.86 13.21
N ILE A 17 -19.08 -4.72 13.91
CA ILE A 17 -19.51 -3.44 13.32
C ILE A 17 -18.43 -2.92 12.38
N GLU A 18 -17.15 -3.03 12.77
CA GLU A 18 -16.04 -2.62 11.91
C GLU A 18 -15.97 -3.46 10.64
N LEU A 19 -16.31 -4.76 10.70
CA LEU A 19 -16.45 -5.60 9.52
C LEU A 19 -17.47 -5.04 8.50
N LEU A 20 -18.61 -4.52 8.97
CA LEU A 20 -19.64 -3.93 8.10
C LEU A 20 -19.18 -2.58 7.53
N ILE A 21 -18.59 -1.72 8.37
CA ILE A 21 -18.07 -0.41 7.94
C ILE A 21 -16.96 -0.59 6.91
N ARG A 22 -16.11 -1.61 7.08
CA ARG A 22 -15.03 -1.96 6.15
C ARG A 22 -15.49 -2.18 4.74
N PHE A 23 -16.60 -2.90 4.52
CA PHE A 23 -17.13 -3.12 3.17
C PHE A 23 -17.45 -1.80 2.47
N VAL A 24 -18.01 -0.82 3.18
CA VAL A 24 -18.32 0.49 2.63
C VAL A 24 -17.06 1.33 2.44
N TRP A 25 -16.13 1.28 3.41
CA TRP A 25 -14.87 2.04 3.39
C TRP A 25 -13.90 1.57 2.31
N MET A 26 -13.92 0.28 1.98
CA MET A 26 -13.04 -0.32 0.99
C MET A 26 -13.32 0.16 -0.44
N ILE A 27 -14.56 0.58 -0.73
CA ILE A 27 -14.95 1.10 -2.04
C ILE A 27 -14.16 2.37 -2.39
N PRO A 28 -14.25 3.48 -1.62
CA PRO A 28 -13.52 4.70 -1.95
C PRO A 28 -11.99 4.51 -1.90
N VAL A 29 -11.48 3.80 -0.89
CA VAL A 29 -10.03 3.55 -0.77
C VAL A 29 -9.52 2.68 -1.92
N GLY A 30 -10.30 1.68 -2.32
CA GLY A 30 -10.00 0.81 -3.46
C GLY A 30 -9.97 1.58 -4.78
N PHE A 31 -10.90 2.50 -5.00
CA PHE A 31 -10.87 3.40 -6.17
C PHE A 31 -9.62 4.27 -6.19
N VAL A 32 -9.25 4.90 -5.08
CA VAL A 32 -8.03 5.71 -5.01
C VAL A 32 -6.79 4.85 -5.24
N SER A 33 -6.72 3.68 -4.60
CA SER A 33 -5.63 2.72 -4.79
C SER A 33 -5.50 2.26 -6.24
N PHE A 34 -6.62 2.08 -6.95
CA PHE A 34 -6.62 1.69 -8.35
C PHE A 34 -5.94 2.74 -9.23
N PHE A 35 -6.30 4.03 -9.10
CA PHE A 35 -5.64 5.09 -9.88
C PHE A 35 -4.16 5.24 -9.53
N LEU A 36 -3.79 5.13 -8.26
CA LEU A 36 -2.39 5.16 -7.83
C LEU A 36 -1.60 3.95 -8.36
N SER A 37 -2.25 2.79 -8.51
CA SER A 37 -1.61 1.58 -9.05
C SER A 37 -1.14 1.77 -10.49
N ILE A 38 -1.85 2.58 -11.27
CA ILE A 38 -1.48 2.93 -12.65
C ILE A 38 -0.16 3.69 -12.64
N ILE A 39 -0.04 4.72 -11.79
CA ILE A 39 1.19 5.52 -11.63
C ILE A 39 2.33 4.62 -11.14
N TYR A 40 2.06 3.75 -10.18
CA TYR A 40 3.02 2.77 -9.67
C TYR A 40 3.54 1.86 -10.78
N ILE A 41 2.68 1.32 -11.66
CA ILE A 41 3.08 0.44 -12.76
C ILE A 41 4.08 1.15 -13.68
N PHE A 42 3.80 2.41 -14.05
CA PHE A 42 4.73 3.20 -14.85
C PHE A 42 6.04 3.47 -14.11
N ALA A 43 5.98 3.88 -12.84
CA ALA A 43 7.17 4.14 -12.05
C ALA A 43 8.04 2.89 -11.88
N TYR A 44 7.42 1.74 -11.63
CA TYR A 44 8.06 0.44 -11.54
C TYR A 44 8.73 0.04 -12.85
N MET A 45 8.01 0.15 -13.98
CA MET A 45 8.54 -0.21 -15.29
C MET A 45 9.73 0.68 -15.69
N LEU A 46 9.62 1.99 -15.48
CA LEU A 46 10.73 2.93 -15.72
C LEU A 46 11.92 2.65 -14.80
N GLN A 47 11.66 2.35 -13.54
CA GLN A 47 12.71 2.02 -12.57
C GLN A 47 13.42 0.71 -12.94
N PHE A 48 12.66 -0.30 -13.38
CA PHE A 48 13.19 -1.57 -13.85
C PHE A 48 14.14 -1.36 -15.04
N LEU A 49 13.70 -0.63 -16.06
CA LEU A 49 14.53 -0.32 -17.22
C LEU A 49 15.76 0.53 -16.84
N HIS A 50 15.59 1.52 -15.96
CA HIS A 50 16.69 2.35 -15.48
C HIS A 50 17.75 1.52 -14.74
N ILE A 51 17.34 0.58 -13.89
CA ILE A 51 18.26 -0.32 -13.18
C ILE A 51 18.95 -1.25 -14.17
N LEU A 52 18.22 -1.80 -15.15
CA LEU A 52 18.77 -2.72 -16.15
C LEU A 52 19.88 -2.06 -16.98
N VAL A 53 19.71 -0.78 -17.35
CA VAL A 53 20.67 -0.05 -18.21
C VAL A 53 21.79 0.61 -17.40
N LEU A 54 21.48 1.23 -16.25
CA LEU A 54 22.45 2.06 -15.49
C LEU A 54 23.00 1.38 -14.25
N GLY A 55 22.47 0.22 -13.85
CA GLY A 55 22.89 -0.51 -12.65
C GLY A 55 22.58 0.20 -11.32
N LYS A 56 21.80 1.28 -11.34
CA LYS A 56 21.47 2.09 -10.14
C LYS A 56 20.00 2.49 -10.11
N ARG A 57 19.48 2.72 -8.91
CA ARG A 57 18.09 3.13 -8.68
C ARG A 57 17.93 4.63 -8.95
N HIS A 58 16.85 5.03 -9.62
CA HIS A 58 16.46 6.44 -9.69
C HIS A 58 15.72 6.83 -8.40
N LYS A 59 16.09 7.97 -7.80
CA LYS A 59 15.54 8.40 -6.49
C LYS A 59 14.04 8.70 -6.55
N VAL A 60 13.61 9.52 -7.51
CA VAL A 60 12.20 9.92 -7.63
C VAL A 60 11.26 8.73 -7.85
N LEU A 61 11.67 7.78 -8.70
CA LEU A 61 10.87 6.59 -8.98
C LEU A 61 10.85 5.66 -7.76
N HIS A 62 11.97 5.55 -7.06
CA HIS A 62 12.04 4.79 -5.82
C HIS A 62 11.10 5.35 -4.76
N ASP A 63 11.09 6.67 -4.55
CA ASP A 63 10.27 7.34 -3.55
C ASP A 63 8.78 7.15 -3.84
N TRP A 64 8.37 7.27 -5.12
CA TRP A 64 7.00 6.97 -5.55
C TRP A 64 6.60 5.51 -5.30
N ILE A 65 7.46 4.56 -5.68
CA ILE A 65 7.23 3.13 -5.45
C ILE A 65 7.09 2.84 -3.96
N PHE A 66 7.96 3.44 -3.13
CA PHE A 66 7.94 3.28 -1.69
C PHE A 66 6.63 3.82 -1.09
N LYS A 67 6.24 5.04 -1.44
CA LYS A 67 5.00 5.69 -0.96
C LYS A 67 3.76 4.87 -1.33
N TYR A 68 3.66 4.42 -2.58
CA TYR A 68 2.56 3.57 -3.01
C TYR A 68 2.54 2.23 -2.27
N MET A 69 3.70 1.56 -2.14
CA MET A 69 3.76 0.26 -1.46
C MET A 69 3.43 0.34 0.03
N ALA A 70 3.86 1.41 0.72
CA ALA A 70 3.49 1.63 2.11
C ALA A 70 1.98 1.80 2.28
N TYR A 71 1.36 2.62 1.43
CA TYR A 71 -0.09 2.82 1.39
C TYR A 71 -0.84 1.52 1.05
N TYR A 72 -0.43 0.83 -0.02
CA TYR A 72 -1.06 -0.42 -0.46
C TYR A 72 -0.96 -1.52 0.60
N THR A 73 0.15 -1.59 1.34
CA THR A 73 0.31 -2.55 2.44
C THR A 73 -0.71 -2.29 3.55
N LYS A 74 -0.88 -1.03 3.99
CA LYS A 74 -1.91 -0.67 4.98
C LYS A 74 -3.32 -1.03 4.50
N PHE A 75 -3.64 -0.67 3.25
CA PHE A 75 -4.91 -1.03 2.63
C PHE A 75 -5.11 -2.54 2.55
N ASN A 76 -4.08 -3.30 2.14
CA ASN A 76 -4.16 -4.73 1.99
C ASN A 76 -4.34 -5.43 3.34
N SER A 77 -3.61 -5.02 4.38
CA SER A 77 -3.77 -5.53 5.75
C SER A 77 -5.19 -5.32 6.28
N TYR A 78 -5.80 -4.16 6.01
CA TYR A 78 -7.21 -3.91 6.32
C TYR A 78 -8.13 -4.78 5.45
N PHE A 79 -7.86 -4.90 4.16
CA PHE A 79 -8.67 -5.69 3.24
C PHE A 79 -8.73 -7.18 3.61
N VAL A 80 -7.60 -7.78 3.97
CA VAL A 80 -7.48 -9.22 4.26
C VAL A 80 -7.80 -9.59 5.72
N LEU A 81 -8.43 -8.68 6.48
CA LEU A 81 -8.86 -8.90 7.87
C LEU A 81 -7.71 -9.12 8.86
N LEU A 82 -6.54 -8.57 8.58
CA LEU A 82 -5.37 -8.71 9.44
C LEU A 82 -5.27 -7.62 10.52
N THR A 83 -5.98 -6.51 10.32
CA THR A 83 -6.14 -5.42 11.30
C THR A 83 -7.54 -4.82 11.22
N ASP A 84 -8.01 -4.27 12.33
CA ASP A 84 -9.22 -3.44 12.43
C ASP A 84 -8.90 -1.93 12.29
N GLU A 85 -7.61 -1.57 12.19
CA GLU A 85 -7.18 -0.19 11.99
C GLU A 85 -7.52 0.30 10.58
N ARG A 86 -8.23 1.42 10.50
CA ARG A 86 -8.67 2.00 9.21
C ARG A 86 -7.50 2.60 8.45
N THR A 87 -7.38 2.19 7.20
CA THR A 87 -6.44 2.82 6.26
C THR A 87 -6.91 4.24 5.89
N PRO A 88 -5.99 5.21 5.73
CA PRO A 88 -6.30 6.50 5.15
C PRO A 88 -6.77 6.33 3.69
N ILE A 89 -7.52 7.31 3.18
CA ILE A 89 -7.99 7.33 1.78
C ILE A 89 -6.86 7.70 0.81
N MET A 90 -5.87 8.48 1.26
CA MET A 90 -4.74 8.90 0.45
C MET A 90 -3.42 8.41 1.05
N PRO A 91 -2.37 8.25 0.23
CA PRO A 91 -1.03 7.96 0.72
C PRO A 91 -0.55 9.10 1.62
N GLU A 92 -0.19 8.75 2.84
CA GLU A 92 0.51 9.65 3.75
C GLU A 92 1.90 10.00 3.19
N ASP A 93 2.42 11.17 3.56
CA ASP A 93 3.69 11.70 3.06
C ASP A 93 4.94 10.94 3.50
#